data_AF-A0A5E8B266-F1
#
_entry.id   AF-A0A5E8B266-F1
#
_cell.length_a   1.000
_cell.length_b   1.000
_cell.length_c   1.000
_cell.angle_alpha   90.00
_cell.angle_beta   90.00
_cell.angle_gamma   90.00
#
_symmetry.space_group_name_H-M   'P 1'
#
loop_
_entity.id
_entity.type
_entity.pdbx_description
1 polymer ?
#
loop_
_entity_poly.entity_id
_entity_poly.type
_entity_poly.pdbx_seq_one_letter_code
_entity_poly.pdbx_strand_id
1 'polypeptide(L)'
;MNEERRLKGALWHTVCQIVNDETNALEIPQISPEYTAALTELVIQQLITIGSDIEAFAVDLRKKKTITMEDIFLLTRRNKDLQNELGKLSTLKTL
;
A
#
# COMPACT_ATOMS: atom_id res chain seq x y z
N MET A 1 -7.66 -19.47 8.02
CA MET A 1 -7.73 -18.86 9.38
C MET A 1 -6.34 -18.52 9.95
N ASN A 2 -5.35 -19.41 9.93
CA ASN A 2 -3.99 -19.09 10.45
C ASN A 2 -3.20 -18.10 9.56
N GLU A 3 -3.35 -18.19 8.24
CA GLU A 3 -2.63 -17.34 7.30
C GLU A 3 -3.11 -15.89 7.30
N GLU A 4 -4.42 -15.66 7.29
CA GLU A 4 -5.00 -14.32 7.40
C GLU A 4 -4.54 -13.61 8.69
N ARG A 5 -4.57 -14.32 9.83
CA ARG A 5 -4.05 -13.78 11.10
C ARG A 5 -2.57 -13.44 11.01
N ARG A 6 -1.77 -14.27 10.32
CA ARG A 6 -0.34 -14.03 10.11
C ARG A 6 -0.10 -12.77 9.26
N LEU A 7 -0.84 -12.61 8.17
CA LEU A 7 -0.77 -11.43 7.29
C LEU A 7 -1.20 -10.16 8.02
N LYS A 8 -2.31 -10.21 8.76
CA LYS A 8 -2.78 -9.09 9.59
C LYS A 8 -1.76 -8.69 10.66
N GLY A 9 -1.13 -9.67 11.33
CA GLY A 9 -0.08 -9.40 12.31
C GLY A 9 1.18 -8.76 11.71
N ALA A 10 1.63 -9.24 10.54
CA ALA A 10 2.76 -8.65 9.83
C ALA A 10 2.46 -7.22 9.33
N LEU A 11 1.23 -7.00 8.86
CA LEU A 11 0.80 -5.67 8.44
C LEU A 11 0.73 -4.71 9.63
N TRP A 12 0.09 -5.11 10.73
CA TRP A 12 0.05 -4.33 11.96
C TRP A 12 1.45 -3.93 12.44
N HIS A 13 2.39 -4.89 12.46
CA HIS A 13 3.79 -4.60 12.82
C HIS A 13 4.41 -3.53 11.92
N THR A 14 4.21 -3.64 10.60
CA THR A 14 4.73 -2.66 9.63
C THR A 14 4.09 -1.29 9.83
N VAL A 15 2.77 -1.23 10.09
CA VAL A 15 2.06 0.01 10.39
C VAL A 15 2.59 0.64 11.68
N CYS A 16 2.83 -0.14 12.73
CA CYS A 16 3.45 0.36 13.97
C CYS A 16 4.81 1.00 13.73
N GLN A 17 5.66 0.39 12.89
CA GLN A 17 6.98 0.94 12.55
C GLN A 17 6.84 2.29 11.84
N ILE A 18 6.02 2.35 10.79
CA ILE A 18 5.79 3.60 10.03
C ILE A 18 5.21 4.68 10.94
N VAL A 19 4.18 4.35 11.73
CA VAL A 19 3.56 5.30 12.67
C VAL A 19 4.58 5.83 13.65
N ASN A 20 5.41 4.97 14.24
CA ASN A 20 6.46 5.38 15.17
C ASN A 20 7.47 6.33 14.51
N ASP A 21 7.95 6.00 13.31
CA ASP A 21 8.91 6.81 12.56
C ASP A 21 8.33 8.20 12.23
N GLU A 22 7.09 8.26 11.75
CA GLU A 22 6.40 9.51 11.44
C GLU A 22 6.10 10.34 12.71
N THR A 23 5.67 9.72 13.81
CA THR A 23 5.45 10.45 15.07
C THR A 23 6.73 11.02 15.65
N ASN A 24 7.85 10.30 15.52
CA ASN A 24 9.14 10.79 15.97
C ASN A 24 9.59 11.99 15.13
N ALA A 25 9.39 11.93 13.80
CA ALA A 25 9.71 13.04 12.91
C ALA A 25 8.85 14.30 13.17
N LEU A 26 7.60 14.11 13.60
CA LEU A 26 6.66 15.18 13.93
C LEU A 26 6.72 15.64 15.40
N GLU A 27 7.63 15.08 16.20
CA GLU A 27 7.75 15.35 17.65
C GLU A 27 6.44 15.10 18.42
N ILE A 28 5.63 14.14 17.97
CA ILE A 28 4.38 13.75 18.63
C ILE A 28 4.72 12.73 19.73
N PRO A 29 4.53 13.05 21.02
CA PRO A 29 5.06 12.25 22.12
C PRO A 29 4.31 10.93 22.33
N GLN A 30 3.03 10.84 21.97
CA GLN A 30 2.23 9.63 22.11
C GLN A 30 1.15 9.53 21.03
N ILE A 31 0.96 8.32 20.51
CA ILE A 31 -0.19 7.92 19.69
C ILE A 31 -0.99 6.86 20.43
N SER A 32 -2.32 6.91 20.28
CA SER A 32 -3.19 5.93 20.91
C SER A 32 -3.11 4.58 20.19
N PRO A 33 -3.15 3.44 20.93
CA PRO A 33 -3.22 2.11 20.32
C PRO A 33 -4.41 1.95 19.38
N GLU A 34 -5.53 2.61 19.67
CA GLU A 34 -6.75 2.60 18.86
C GLU A 34 -6.54 3.25 17.50
N TYR A 35 -5.74 4.32 17.43
CA TYR A 35 -5.39 4.96 16.15
C TYR A 35 -4.63 3.97 15.26
N THR A 36 -3.61 3.31 15.79
CA THR A 36 -2.81 2.33 15.04
C THR A 36 -3.66 1.13 14.61
N ALA A 37 -4.58 0.67 15.45
CA ALA A 37 -5.52 -0.39 15.11
C ALA A 37 -6.47 0.03 13.98
N ALA A 38 -7.06 1.22 14.06
CA ALA A 38 -7.95 1.75 13.03
C ALA A 38 -7.21 1.97 11.70
N LEU A 39 -5.98 2.48 11.74
CA LEU A 39 -5.14 2.66 10.56
C LEU A 39 -4.78 1.31 9.92
N THR A 40 -4.49 0.30 10.72
CA THR A 40 -4.23 -1.06 10.22
C THR A 40 -5.44 -1.60 9.45
N GLU A 41 -6.65 -1.49 10.01
CA GLU A 41 -7.87 -1.92 9.32
C GLU A 41 -8.13 -1.13 8.04
N LEU A 42 -7.90 0.19 8.05
CA LEU A 42 -8.01 1.03 6.85
C LEU A 42 -7.05 0.55 5.75
N VAL A 43 -5.79 0.25 6.10
CA VAL A 43 -4.79 -0.26 5.15
C VAL A 43 -5.20 -1.63 4.61
N ILE A 44 -5.77 -2.52 5.43
CA ILE A 44 -6.29 -3.82 4.97
C ILE A 44 -7.38 -3.61 3.90
N GLN A 45 -8.37 -2.76 4.18
CA GLN A 45 -9.44 -2.48 3.23
C GLN A 45 -8.88 -1.89 1.93
N GLN A 46 -7.93 -0.96 2.04
CA GLN A 46 -7.30 -0.36 0.87
C GLN A 46 -6.51 -1.38 0.04
N LEU A 47 -5.80 -2.32 0.66
CA LEU A 47 -5.07 -3.37 -0.04
C LEU A 47 -6.02 -4.31 -0.81
N ILE A 48 -7.19 -4.62 -0.24
CA ILE A 48 -8.22 -5.44 -0.91
C ILE A 48 -8.74 -4.70 -2.15
N THR A 49 -9.10 -3.42 -2.01
CA THR A 49 -9.57 -2.61 -3.14
C THR A 49 -8.50 -2.49 -4.22
N ILE A 50 -7.26 -2.15 -3.85
CA ILE A 50 -6.14 -2.03 -4.78
C ILE A 50 -5.89 -3.36 -5.50
N GLY A 51 -5.87 -4.48 -4.78
CA GLY A 51 -5.67 -5.82 -5.35
C GLY A 51 -6.71 -6.17 -6.41
N SER A 52 -7.98 -5.89 -6.11
CA SER A 52 -9.10 -6.08 -7.04
C SER A 52 -8.94 -5.22 -8.30
N ASP A 53 -8.62 -3.93 -8.13
CA ASP A 53 -8.49 -3.00 -9.25
C ASP A 53 -7.32 -3.36 -10.18
N ILE A 54 -6.14 -3.65 -9.63
CA ILE A 54 -4.95 -3.97 -10.44
C ILE A 54 -5.09 -5.32 -11.16
N GLU A 55 -5.81 -6.28 -10.57
CA GLU A 55 -6.15 -7.54 -11.23
C GLU A 55 -7.11 -7.30 -12.41
N ALA A 56 -8.18 -6.52 -12.21
CA ALA A 56 -9.12 -6.16 -13.27
C ALA A 56 -8.43 -5.40 -14.41
N PHE A 57 -7.48 -4.51 -14.10
CA PHE A 57 -6.70 -3.81 -15.14
C PHE A 57 -5.83 -4.76 -15.96
N ALA A 58 -5.17 -5.72 -15.30
CA ALA A 58 -4.33 -6.69 -15.98
C ALA A 58 -5.17 -7.63 -16.86
N VAL A 59 -6.20 -8.23 -16.27
CA VAL A 59 -7.00 -9.32 -16.88
C VAL A 59 -8.06 -8.77 -17.83
N ASP A 60 -8.91 -7.85 -17.38
CA ASP A 60 -10.08 -7.42 -18.15
C ASP A 60 -9.73 -6.37 -19.19
N LEU A 61 -8.96 -5.35 -18.81
CA LEU A 61 -8.63 -4.26 -19.74
C LEU A 61 -7.52 -4.64 -20.72
N ARG A 62 -6.48 -5.35 -20.25
CA ARG A 62 -5.28 -5.60 -21.05
C ARG A 62 -5.08 -7.04 -21.48
N LYS A 63 -5.93 -7.96 -21.03
CA LYS A 63 -5.87 -9.39 -21.37
C LYS A 63 -4.51 -10.04 -21.04
N LYS A 64 -3.82 -9.53 -20.01
CA LYS A 64 -2.56 -10.05 -19.46
C LYS A 64 -2.84 -10.92 -18.23
N LYS A 65 -1.96 -11.88 -17.94
CA LYS A 65 -2.03 -12.74 -16.72
C LYS A 65 -1.04 -12.32 -15.63
N THR A 66 -0.25 -11.27 -15.88
CA THR A 66 0.79 -10.77 -14.99
C THR A 66 0.58 -9.28 -14.80
N ILE A 67 0.51 -8.86 -13.53
CA ILE A 67 0.42 -7.45 -13.15
C ILE A 67 1.75 -6.76 -13.46
N THR A 68 1.69 -5.57 -14.06
CA THR A 68 2.85 -4.77 -14.45
C THR A 68 2.76 -3.34 -13.90
N MET A 69 3.85 -2.57 -14.00
CA MET A 69 3.85 -1.16 -13.58
C MET A 69 2.80 -0.31 -14.30
N GLU A 70 2.42 -0.68 -15.52
CA GLU A 70 1.31 -0.03 -16.23
C GLU A 70 -0.03 -0.16 -15.47
N ASP A 71 -0.28 -1.24 -14.71
CA ASP A 71 -1.51 -1.39 -13.90
C ASP A 71 -1.48 -0.43 -12.72
N ILE A 72 -0.32 -0.31 -12.08
CA ILE A 72 -0.10 0.58 -10.94
C ILE A 72 -0.21 2.05 -11.36
N PHE A 73 0.29 2.41 -12.55
CA PHE A 73 0.08 3.75 -13.09
C PHE A 73 -1.39 4.03 -13.42
N LEU A 74 -2.15 3.04 -13.87
CA LEU A 74 -3.58 3.21 -14.11
C LEU A 74 -4.35 3.42 -12.80
N LEU A 75 -4.01 2.69 -11.75
CA LEU A 75 -4.55 2.87 -10.40
C LEU A 75 -4.31 4.29 -9.87
N THR A 76 -3.12 4.83 -10.11
CA THR A 76 -2.69 6.13 -9.57
C THR A 76 -2.97 7.31 -10.50
N ARG A 77 -3.67 7.10 -11.63
CA ARG A 77 -3.92 8.12 -12.68
C ARG A 77 -4.56 9.44 -12.22
N ARG A 78 -5.21 9.43 -11.06
CA ARG A 78 -5.87 10.60 -10.47
C ARG A 78 -4.98 11.39 -9.52
N ASN A 79 -3.80 10.86 -9.18
CA ASN A 79 -2.83 11.48 -8.30
C ASN A 79 -1.46 11.54 -9.02
N LYS A 80 -1.20 12.68 -9.67
CA LYS A 80 0.03 12.88 -10.46
C LYS A 80 1.29 12.83 -9.60
N ASP A 81 1.24 13.32 -8.38
CA ASP A 81 2.39 13.32 -7.47
C ASP A 81 2.77 11.88 -7.09
N LEU A 82 1.76 11.06 -6.77
CA LEU A 82 1.98 9.64 -6.52
C LEU A 82 2.53 8.91 -7.75
N GLN A 83 2.03 9.22 -8.96
CA GLN A 83 2.60 8.67 -10.19
C GLN A 83 4.08 9.04 -10.36
N ASN A 84 4.44 10.30 -10.08
CA ASN A 84 5.82 10.77 -10.20
C ASN A 84 6.75 10.05 -9.24
N GLU A 85 6.37 9.90 -7.97
CA GLU A 85 7.19 9.17 -6.99
C GLU A 85 7.34 7.68 -7.36
N LEU A 86 6.26 7.03 -7.81
CA LEU A 86 6.33 5.64 -8.29
C LEU A 86 7.19 5.51 -9.56
N GLY A 87 7.16 6.52 -10.44
CA GLY A 87 8.01 6.61 -11.62
C GLY A 87 9.49 6.59 -11.26
N LYS A 88 9.91 7.41 -10.29
CA LYS A 88 11.29 7.42 -9.77
C LYS A 88 11.70 6.03 -9.26
N LEU A 89 10.85 5.37 -8.47
CA LEU A 89 11.12 4.03 -7.95
C LEU A 89 11.25 2.96 -9.04
N SER A 90 10.47 3.07 -10.12
CA SER A 90 10.55 2.13 -11.24
C SER A 90 11.91 2.21 -11.97
N THR A 91 12.52 3.40 -12.03
CA THR A 91 13.83 3.60 -12.68
C THR A 91 15.00 3.03 -11.86
N LEU A 92 14.91 3.07 -10.52
CA LEU A 92 15.98 2.60 -9.63
C LEU A 92 16.22 1.08 -9.68
N LYS A 93 15.21 0.28 -10.04
CA LYS A 93 15.36 -1.18 -10.19
C LYS A 93 16.02 -1.62 -11.51
N THR A 94 16.37 -0.67 -12.39
CA THR A 94 16.98 -0.95 -13.71
C THR A 94 18.51 -0.71 -13.71
N LEU A 95 19.10 -0.43 -12.54
CA LEU A 95 20.55 -0.34 -12.30
C LEU A 95 20.99 -1.50 -11.41
#